data_AF-A0A4S8RVL4-F1
#
_entry.id   AF-A0A4S8RVL4-F1
#
_cell.length_a   1.000
_cell.length_b   1.000
_cell.length_c   1.000
_cell.angle_alpha   90.00
_cell.angle_beta   90.00
_cell.angle_gamma   90.00
#
_symmetry.space_group_name_H-M   'P 1'
#
loop_
_entity.id
_entity.type
_entity.pdbx_description
1 polymer ?
#
loop_
_entity_poly.entity_id
_entity_poly.type
_entity_poly.pdbx_seq_one_letter_code
_entity_poly.pdbx_strand_id
1 'polypeptide(L)'
;MRKIILFLTASCFYIIGCSKDDDGPECDSCTVAGEKVEMCDNEDGTYTLSYAGETEKVTQEALDLLEVTAEDYLDLICALGAGS
;
A
#
# COMPACT_ATOMS: atom_id res chain seq x y z
N MET A 1 7.53 28.35 39.66
CA MET A 1 7.07 29.50 38.86
C MET A 1 7.36 29.23 37.39
N ARG A 2 6.49 29.76 36.49
CA ARG A 2 6.41 29.60 35.01
C ARG A 2 5.76 28.26 34.60
N LYS A 3 4.48 28.14 34.20
CA LYS A 3 3.61 28.82 33.20
C LYS A 3 4.21 28.85 31.79
N ILE A 4 3.49 28.23 30.83
CA ILE A 4 3.25 28.47 29.37
C ILE A 4 2.74 27.09 28.85
N ILE A 5 1.45 26.74 28.79
CA ILE A 5 0.37 27.07 27.82
C ILE A 5 0.84 27.48 26.41
N LEU A 6 0.66 26.61 25.40
CA LEU A 6 -0.17 26.81 24.20
C LEU A 6 0.23 25.86 23.06
N PHE A 7 -0.75 25.04 22.64
CA PHE A 7 -1.12 24.68 21.26
C PHE A 7 -0.09 24.91 20.15
N LEU A 8 0.20 23.87 19.35
CA LEU A 8 0.33 24.05 17.91
C LEU A 8 0.09 22.72 17.18
N THR A 9 -0.99 22.72 16.39
CA THR A 9 -1.24 21.92 15.17
C THR A 9 -1.16 20.40 15.31
N ALA A 10 -2.35 19.81 15.48
CA ALA A 10 -2.62 18.43 15.14
C ALA A 10 -1.99 18.12 13.77
N SER A 11 -1.08 17.16 13.84
CA SER A 11 -0.32 16.55 12.78
C SER A 11 -1.16 16.38 11.51
N CYS A 12 -0.55 16.72 10.37
CA CYS A 12 -0.99 16.26 9.07
C CYS A 12 -1.42 14.81 9.19
N PHE A 13 -2.71 14.52 9.03
CA PHE A 13 -3.18 13.18 8.72
C PHE A 13 -2.73 12.87 7.30
N TYR A 14 -1.45 12.49 7.18
CA TYR A 14 -1.03 11.52 6.20
C TYR A 14 -1.68 10.19 6.61
N ILE A 15 -2.93 10.01 6.20
CA ILE A 15 -3.57 8.69 6.17
C ILE A 15 -3.16 8.00 4.86
N ILE A 16 -1.86 7.74 4.74
CA ILE A 16 -1.33 6.80 3.75
C ILE A 16 -0.14 6.14 4.44
N GLY A 17 -0.41 5.04 5.15
CA GLY A 17 0.61 4.25 5.84
C GLY A 17 0.17 3.77 7.22
N CYS A 18 0.10 2.45 7.35
CA CYS A 18 0.07 1.65 8.57
C CYS A 18 -1.30 1.46 9.26
N SER A 19 -2.15 0.60 8.69
CA SER A 19 -3.01 -0.25 9.53
C SER A 19 -2.14 -1.37 10.10
N LYS A 20 -1.58 -1.11 11.27
CA LYS A 20 -1.02 -2.11 12.18
C LYS A 20 -2.20 -2.66 12.98
N ASP A 21 -2.72 -3.82 12.61
CA ASP A 21 -3.51 -4.75 13.44
C ASP A 21 -3.91 -5.94 12.57
N ASP A 22 -4.05 -7.12 13.18
CA ASP A 22 -4.41 -8.44 12.63
C ASP A 22 -3.28 -9.32 12.06
N ASP A 23 -3.10 -10.48 12.70
CA ASP A 23 -2.47 -11.73 12.26
C ASP A 23 -3.03 -12.22 10.88
N GLY A 24 -2.80 -11.45 9.82
CA GLY A 24 -3.16 -11.74 8.43
C GLY A 24 -1.97 -11.54 7.49
N PRO A 25 -2.07 -11.96 6.22
CA PRO A 25 -1.00 -11.80 5.23
C PRO A 25 -0.51 -10.35 5.15
N GLU A 26 0.80 -10.14 5.02
CA GLU A 26 1.38 -8.80 4.85
C GLU A 26 0.88 -8.22 3.52
N CYS A 27 0.03 -7.18 3.63
CA CYS A 27 -0.58 -6.51 2.49
C CYS A 27 -0.17 -5.04 2.44
N ASP A 28 0.41 -4.61 1.32
CA ASP A 28 0.64 -3.21 1.01
C ASP A 28 -0.51 -2.65 0.19
N SER A 29 -0.81 -1.36 0.34
CA SER A 29 -1.92 -0.74 -0.39
C SER A 29 -1.69 0.73 -0.72
N CYS A 30 -2.32 1.17 -1.80
CA CYS A 30 -2.38 2.57 -2.20
C CYS A 30 -3.79 2.94 -2.67
N THR A 31 -4.00 4.22 -3.00
CA THR A 31 -5.27 4.71 -3.55
C THR A 31 -5.04 5.41 -4.87
N VAL A 32 -5.76 4.96 -5.89
CA VAL A 32 -5.72 5.47 -7.27
C VAL A 32 -7.12 5.91 -7.66
N ALA A 33 -7.31 7.17 -8.06
CA ALA A 33 -8.61 7.70 -8.50
C ALA A 33 -9.80 7.45 -7.52
N GLY A 34 -9.51 7.28 -6.23
CA GLY A 34 -10.51 6.96 -5.19
C GLY A 34 -10.74 5.47 -4.96
N GLU A 35 -10.10 4.60 -5.73
CA GLU A 35 -10.13 3.14 -5.62
C GLU A 35 -8.90 2.65 -4.83
N LYS A 36 -9.10 1.67 -3.95
CA LYS A 36 -7.99 1.04 -3.23
C LYS A 36 -7.32 0.00 -4.14
N VAL A 37 -6.01 0.08 -4.27
CA VAL A 37 -5.16 -0.98 -4.83
C VAL A 37 -4.48 -1.65 -3.64
N GLU A 38 -4.47 -2.98 -3.58
CA GLU A 38 -3.84 -3.75 -2.51
C GLU A 38 -3.03 -4.91 -3.10
N MET A 39 -1.86 -5.19 -2.55
CA MET A 39 -0.98 -6.29 -2.94
C MET A 39 -0.67 -7.09 -1.67
N CYS A 40 -1.08 -8.36 -1.62
CA CYS A 40 -0.90 -9.23 -0.45
C CYS A 40 0.03 -10.40 -0.77
N ASP A 41 0.99 -10.71 0.11
CA ASP A 41 1.76 -11.95 0.05
C ASP A 41 0.89 -13.14 0.53
N ASN A 42 0.78 -14.20 -0.27
CA ASN A 42 0.03 -15.40 0.09
C ASN A 42 0.88 -16.44 0.86
N GLU A 43 2.14 -16.14 1.17
CA GLU A 43 3.14 -17.03 1.81
C GLU A 43 3.44 -18.33 1.03
N ASP A 44 3.02 -18.41 -0.24
CA ASP A 44 3.22 -19.55 -1.15
C ASP A 44 4.17 -19.22 -2.32
N GLY A 45 4.82 -18.04 -2.28
CA GLY A 45 5.63 -17.51 -3.39
C GLY A 45 4.82 -16.78 -4.46
N THR A 46 3.60 -16.36 -4.12
CA THR A 46 2.73 -15.59 -4.99
C THR A 46 2.03 -14.48 -4.24
N TYR A 47 1.62 -13.46 -4.97
CA TYR A 47 0.95 -12.28 -4.47
C TYR A 47 -0.44 -12.15 -5.07
N THR A 48 -1.36 -11.57 -4.30
CA THR A 48 -2.70 -11.23 -4.75
C THR A 48 -2.81 -9.71 -4.89
N LEU A 49 -2.96 -9.23 -6.12
CA LEU A 49 -3.26 -7.84 -6.41
C LEU A 49 -4.79 -7.65 -6.44
N SER A 50 -5.32 -6.69 -5.69
CA SER A 50 -6.73 -6.31 -5.70
C SER A 50 -6.88 -4.88 -6.18
N TYR A 51 -7.72 -4.65 -7.19
CA TYR A 51 -8.04 -3.32 -7.71
C TYR A 51 -9.48 -3.27 -8.20
N ALA A 52 -10.23 -2.21 -7.86
CA ALA A 52 -11.63 -2.01 -8.29
C ALA A 52 -12.57 -3.19 -7.96
N GLY A 53 -12.24 -4.00 -6.94
CA GLY A 53 -12.98 -5.22 -6.58
C GLY A 53 -12.64 -6.45 -7.43
N GLU A 54 -11.71 -6.34 -8.37
CA GLU A 54 -11.12 -7.47 -9.08
C GLU A 54 -9.83 -7.91 -8.39
N THR A 55 -9.54 -9.20 -8.44
CA THR A 55 -8.29 -9.77 -7.92
C THR A 55 -7.53 -10.51 -9.00
N GLU A 56 -6.22 -10.28 -9.03
CA GLU A 56 -5.28 -10.91 -9.94
C GLU A 56 -4.15 -11.58 -9.14
N LYS A 57 -3.72 -12.75 -9.60
CA LYS A 57 -2.61 -13.48 -9.00
C LYS A 57 -1.31 -13.15 -9.72
N VAL A 58 -0.35 -12.60 -8.99
CA VAL A 58 1.00 -12.28 -9.47
C VAL A 58 1.97 -13.32 -8.90
N THR A 59 2.79 -13.95 -9.73
CA THR A 59 3.79 -14.92 -9.25
C THR A 59 5.11 -14.21 -8.95
N GLN A 60 5.90 -14.74 -8.00
CA GLN A 60 7.27 -14.25 -7.78
C GLN A 60 8.09 -14.30 -9.08
N GLU A 61 7.93 -15.33 -9.91
CA GLU A 61 8.60 -15.44 -11.20
C GLU A 61 8.28 -14.26 -12.13
N ALA A 62 7.04 -13.73 -12.10
CA ALA A 62 6.68 -12.57 -12.91
C ALA A 62 7.36 -11.29 -12.41
N LEU A 63 7.48 -11.13 -11.10
CA LEU A 63 8.21 -10.00 -10.48
C LEU A 63 9.71 -10.09 -10.76
N ASP A 64 10.29 -11.29 -10.65
CA ASP A 64 11.71 -11.54 -10.94
C ASP A 64 12.05 -11.27 -12.42
N LEU A 65 11.16 -11.62 -13.35
CA LEU A 65 11.31 -11.30 -14.78
C LEU A 65 11.31 -9.80 -15.07
N LEU A 66 10.65 -9.01 -14.21
CA LEU A 66 10.61 -7.56 -14.28
C LEU A 66 11.72 -6.92 -13.45
N GLU A 67 12.50 -7.70 -12.69
CA GLU A 67 13.51 -7.24 -11.73
C GLU A 67 12.95 -6.21 -10.71
N VAL A 68 11.70 -6.41 -10.29
CA VAL A 68 11.00 -5.54 -9.32
C VAL A 68 10.53 -6.34 -8.11
N THR A 69 10.35 -5.67 -6.97
CA THR A 69 9.69 -6.27 -5.80
C THR A 69 8.17 -6.16 -5.90
N ALA A 70 7.43 -6.86 -5.03
CA ALA A 70 5.97 -6.72 -4.95
C ALA A 70 5.55 -5.29 -4.58
N GLU A 71 6.29 -4.63 -3.68
CA GLU A 71 6.14 -3.22 -3.33
C GLU A 71 6.39 -2.30 -4.54
N ASP A 72 7.50 -2.49 -5.27
CA ASP A 72 7.81 -1.69 -6.46
C ASP A 72 6.74 -1.84 -7.55
N TYR A 73 6.21 -3.06 -7.71
CA TYR A 73 5.13 -3.34 -8.66
C TYR A 73 3.83 -2.63 -8.27
N LEU A 74 3.47 -2.66 -6.98
CA LEU A 74 2.34 -1.90 -6.45
C LEU A 74 2.56 -0.40 -6.69
N ASP A 75 3.72 0.15 -6.31
CA ASP A 75 4.07 1.56 -6.50
C ASP A 75 3.98 1.99 -7.97
N LEU A 76 4.39 1.13 -8.90
CA LEU A 76 4.26 1.39 -10.34
C LEU A 76 2.79 1.51 -10.74
N ILE A 77 1.92 0.60 -10.30
CA ILE A 77 0.47 0.66 -10.55
C ILE A 77 -0.11 1.95 -9.97
N CYS A 78 0.31 2.30 -8.75
CA CYS A 78 -0.14 3.51 -8.07
C CYS A 78 0.29 4.78 -8.82
N ALA A 79 1.54 4.83 -9.30
CA ALA A 79 2.08 5.94 -10.07
C ALA A 79 1.40 6.09 -11.44
N LEU A 80 1.12 4.98 -12.12
CA LEU A 80 0.39 4.96 -13.39
C LEU A 80 -1.06 5.41 -13.20
N GLY A 81 -1.69 4.99 -12.10
CA GLY A 81 -3.06 5.34 -11.76
C GLY A 81 -3.25 6.81 -11.35
N ALA A 82 -2.27 7.40 -10.65
CA ALA A 82 -2.33 8.78 -10.16
C ALA A 82 -2.17 9.86 -11.26
N GLY A 83 -1.83 9.47 -12.49
CA GLY A 83 -1.60 10.38 -13.61
C GLY A 83 -2.84 10.78 -14.44
N SER A 84 -4.05 10.42 -14.00
CA SER A 84 -5.32 10.64 -14.73
C SER A 84 -6.06 11.90 -14.32
#